data_AF-A0A9D6LSL3-F1
#
_entry.id   AF-A0A9D6LSL3-F1
#
_cell.length_a   1.000
_cell.length_b   1.000
_cell.length_c   1.000
_cell.angle_alpha   90.00
_cell.angle_beta   90.00
_cell.angle_gamma   90.00
#
_symmetry.space_group_name_H-M   'P 1'
#
loop_
_entity.id
_entity.type
_entity.pdbx_description
1 polymer ?
#
loop_
_entity_poly.entity_id
_entity_poly.type
_entity_poly.pdbx_seq_one_letter_code
_entity_poly.pdbx_strand_id
1 'polypeptide(L)'
;MTDRERILAAIRGEPPDRLPFVPRLEFWHRARLRDRTLPAGLRSLSLMEIGDRLGVGYYSVIPDFTDCPGETDMVDRALGIYQVPVLPYKTTLVGVDRRVCRRGQETVVEYRTPLGSIRTATVFTEEMLASGASISWITEHAIREPRDLEVVGYIFSHLKVEPQLEGYLALRRQVGERGIVVGYASGAACPIQHIMKELMPL
;
A
#
# COMPACT_ATOMS: atom_id res chain seq x y z
N MET A 1 -16.11 -18.91 -18.00
CA MET A 1 -16.22 -17.85 -16.98
C MET A 1 -15.12 -16.81 -17.19
N THR A 2 -15.30 -15.57 -16.76
CA THR A 2 -14.22 -14.58 -16.64
C THR A 2 -13.36 -14.87 -15.41
N ASP A 3 -12.17 -14.28 -15.29
CA ASP A 3 -11.36 -14.45 -14.08
C ASP A 3 -12.05 -13.85 -12.86
N ARG A 4 -12.76 -12.74 -13.05
CA ARG A 4 -13.63 -12.16 -12.01
C ARG A 4 -14.73 -13.13 -11.56
N GLU A 5 -15.45 -13.74 -12.48
CA GLU A 5 -16.49 -14.74 -12.17
C GLU A 5 -15.92 -15.94 -11.40
N ARG A 6 -14.75 -16.45 -11.82
CA ARG A 6 -14.08 -17.56 -11.12
C ARG A 6 -13.71 -17.21 -9.69
N ILE A 7 -13.12 -16.03 -9.47
CA ILE A 7 -12.75 -15.57 -8.13
C ILE A 7 -14.00 -15.43 -7.25
N LEU A 8 -15.07 -14.84 -7.77
CA LEU A 8 -16.31 -14.67 -7.02
C LEU A 8 -17.00 -16.00 -6.70
N ALA A 9 -17.01 -16.96 -7.63
CA ALA A 9 -17.52 -18.30 -7.38
C ALA A 9 -16.73 -18.98 -6.25
N ALA A 10 -15.40 -18.94 -6.30
CA ALA A 10 -14.54 -19.50 -5.26
C ALA A 10 -14.79 -18.87 -3.88
N ILE A 11 -14.95 -17.54 -3.81
CA ILE A 11 -15.28 -16.83 -2.55
C ILE A 11 -16.63 -17.28 -1.99
N ARG A 12 -17.61 -17.57 -2.86
CA ARG A 12 -18.95 -18.05 -2.46
C ARG A 12 -19.00 -19.54 -2.12
N GLY A 13 -17.91 -20.28 -2.33
CA GLY A 13 -17.91 -21.74 -2.23
C GLY A 13 -18.63 -22.44 -3.38
N GLU A 14 -18.84 -21.74 -4.51
CA GLU A 14 -19.39 -22.29 -5.74
C GLU A 14 -18.25 -22.87 -6.60
N PRO A 15 -18.47 -24.00 -7.32
CA PRO A 15 -17.44 -24.58 -8.18
C PRO A 15 -17.19 -23.70 -9.42
N PRO A 16 -15.97 -23.19 -9.64
CA PRO A 16 -15.61 -22.50 -10.88
C PRO A 16 -15.29 -23.52 -12.01
N ASP A 17 -15.27 -23.04 -13.25
CA ASP A 17 -14.89 -23.83 -14.44
C ASP A 17 -13.43 -24.33 -14.39
N ARG A 18 -12.56 -23.63 -13.65
CA ARG A 18 -11.19 -24.02 -13.29
C ARG A 18 -10.72 -23.25 -12.06
N LEU A 19 -9.62 -23.69 -11.45
CA LEU A 19 -8.99 -22.98 -10.33
C LEU A 19 -8.69 -21.51 -10.73
N PRO A 20 -9.13 -20.50 -9.95
CA PRO A 20 -8.72 -19.12 -10.18
C PRO A 20 -7.20 -19.00 -10.02
N PHE A 21 -6.53 -18.45 -11.03
CA PHE A 21 -5.08 -18.24 -11.01
C PHE A 21 -4.76 -16.75 -11.20
N VAL A 22 -4.32 -16.11 -10.12
CA VAL A 22 -4.08 -14.66 -10.03
C VAL A 22 -2.68 -14.43 -9.44
N PRO A 23 -1.61 -14.61 -10.23
CA PRO A 23 -0.24 -14.48 -9.73
C PRO A 23 0.10 -13.02 -9.38
N ARG A 24 0.92 -12.84 -8.35
CA ARG A 24 1.47 -11.54 -7.94
C ARG A 24 2.64 -11.11 -8.84
N LEU A 25 2.33 -10.75 -10.08
CA LEU A 25 3.32 -10.36 -11.09
C LEU A 25 3.92 -8.97 -10.82
N GLU A 26 3.34 -8.16 -9.94
CA GLU A 26 3.72 -6.77 -9.73
C GLU A 26 5.17 -6.58 -9.23
N PHE A 27 5.67 -7.48 -8.37
CA PHE A 27 7.06 -7.44 -7.91
C PHE A 27 8.04 -7.68 -9.05
N TRP A 28 7.85 -8.79 -9.75
CA TRP A 28 8.65 -9.14 -10.92
C TRP A 28 8.62 -8.02 -11.95
N HIS A 29 7.44 -7.47 -12.25
CA HIS A 29 7.28 -6.41 -13.23
C HIS A 29 8.04 -5.14 -12.82
N ARG A 30 7.88 -4.67 -11.57
CA ARG A 30 8.61 -3.49 -11.06
C ARG A 30 10.12 -3.70 -11.08
N ALA A 31 10.59 -4.86 -10.63
CA ALA A 31 12.01 -5.23 -10.65
C ALA A 31 12.58 -5.18 -12.08
N ARG A 32 11.90 -5.83 -13.04
CA ARG A 32 12.35 -5.88 -14.44
C ARG A 32 12.26 -4.54 -15.16
N LEU A 33 11.29 -3.71 -14.80
CA LEU A 33 11.21 -2.33 -15.29
C LEU A 33 12.39 -1.50 -14.79
N ARG A 34 12.69 -1.55 -13.49
CA ARG A 34 13.83 -0.86 -12.88
C ARG A 34 15.14 -1.23 -13.58
N ASP A 35 15.37 -2.54 -13.74
CA ASP A 35 16.61 -3.07 -14.32
C ASP A 35 16.64 -3.00 -15.86
N ARG A 36 15.54 -2.58 -16.50
CA ARG A 36 15.36 -2.58 -17.96
C ARG A 36 15.55 -3.97 -18.59
N THR A 37 15.23 -5.03 -17.84
CA THR A 37 15.40 -6.44 -18.24
C THR A 37 14.10 -7.14 -18.61
N LEU A 38 13.00 -6.41 -18.84
CA LEU A 38 11.77 -7.01 -19.38
C LEU A 38 12.04 -7.72 -20.73
N PRO A 39 11.48 -8.92 -20.94
CA PRO A 39 11.57 -9.62 -22.23
C PRO A 39 11.07 -8.74 -23.38
N ALA A 40 11.71 -8.85 -24.55
CA ALA A 40 11.46 -7.95 -25.69
C ALA A 40 9.98 -7.84 -26.08
N GLY A 41 9.26 -8.97 -26.12
CA GLY A 41 7.83 -9.01 -26.45
C GLY A 41 6.88 -8.49 -25.37
N LEU A 42 7.39 -8.10 -24.20
CA LEU A 42 6.59 -7.58 -23.07
C LEU A 42 6.87 -6.10 -22.76
N ARG A 43 7.94 -5.50 -23.32
CA ARG A 43 8.37 -4.13 -22.92
C ARG A 43 7.34 -3.03 -23.19
N SER A 44 6.48 -3.22 -24.19
CA SER A 44 5.45 -2.25 -24.57
C SER A 44 4.10 -2.51 -23.88
N LEU A 45 4.01 -3.56 -23.07
CA LEU A 45 2.77 -3.98 -22.43
C LEU A 45 2.72 -3.47 -20.98
N SER A 46 1.55 -2.99 -20.58
CA SER A 46 1.20 -2.81 -19.17
C SER A 46 1.14 -4.16 -18.45
N LEU A 47 1.17 -4.14 -17.11
CA LEU A 47 1.04 -5.36 -16.31
C LEU A 47 -0.28 -6.11 -16.58
N MET A 48 -1.38 -5.39 -16.86
CA MET A 48 -2.66 -5.99 -17.24
C MET A 48 -2.57 -6.69 -18.60
N GLU A 49 -1.94 -6.06 -19.59
CA GLU A 49 -1.75 -6.68 -20.92
C GLU A 49 -0.80 -7.88 -20.87
N ILE A 50 0.19 -7.87 -19.97
CA ILE A 50 1.01 -9.05 -19.68
C ILE A 50 0.13 -10.17 -19.09
N GLY A 51 -0.76 -9.84 -18.16
CA GLY A 51 -1.74 -10.79 -17.62
C GLY A 51 -2.64 -11.40 -18.69
N ASP A 52 -3.19 -10.56 -19.57
CA ASP A 52 -4.03 -10.97 -20.71
C ASP A 52 -3.24 -11.92 -21.64
N ARG A 53 -1.98 -11.59 -21.95
CA ARG A 53 -1.11 -12.44 -22.78
C ARG A 53 -0.78 -13.79 -22.16
N LEU A 54 -0.70 -13.86 -20.82
CA LEU A 54 -0.45 -15.10 -20.08
C LEU A 54 -1.74 -15.89 -19.80
N GLY A 55 -2.92 -15.30 -20.01
CA GLY A 55 -4.21 -15.92 -19.74
C GLY A 55 -4.50 -16.08 -18.23
N VAL A 56 -4.01 -15.14 -17.42
CA VAL A 56 -4.11 -15.15 -15.96
C VAL A 56 -4.87 -13.93 -15.45
N GLY A 57 -5.50 -14.05 -14.27
CA GLY A 57 -6.22 -12.94 -13.66
C GLY A 57 -5.28 -11.84 -13.15
N TYR A 58 -5.81 -10.63 -13.02
CA TYR A 58 -5.08 -9.46 -12.53
C TYR A 58 -5.16 -9.32 -11.01
N TYR A 59 -4.01 -9.25 -10.35
CA TYR A 59 -3.91 -9.05 -8.91
C TYR A 59 -4.15 -7.58 -8.53
N SER A 60 -5.22 -7.33 -7.78
CA SER A 60 -5.56 -6.00 -7.26
C SER A 60 -6.10 -6.08 -5.82
N VAL A 61 -5.45 -6.90 -4.99
CA VAL A 61 -5.80 -7.06 -3.58
C VAL A 61 -5.04 -6.07 -2.69
N ILE A 62 -3.76 -5.86 -2.98
CA ILE A 62 -2.91 -4.91 -2.29
C ILE A 62 -2.59 -3.76 -3.25
N PRO A 63 -2.73 -2.49 -2.83
CA PRO A 63 -2.37 -1.34 -3.65
C PRO A 63 -0.90 -1.37 -4.11
N ASP A 64 -0.64 -0.80 -5.28
CA ASP A 64 0.72 -0.43 -5.63
C ASP A 64 1.11 0.86 -4.90
N PHE A 65 1.80 0.70 -3.77
CA PHE A 65 2.33 1.82 -2.98
C PHE A 65 3.48 2.59 -3.63
N THR A 66 3.81 2.32 -4.90
CA THR A 66 4.69 3.17 -5.71
C THR A 66 3.92 4.14 -6.60
N ASP A 67 2.62 3.92 -6.81
CA ASP A 67 1.73 4.83 -7.56
C ASP A 67 1.27 5.96 -6.64
N CYS A 68 2.19 6.89 -6.38
CA CYS A 68 2.06 7.97 -5.42
C CYS A 68 2.21 9.33 -6.12
N PRO A 69 1.17 9.84 -6.82
CA PRO A 69 1.23 11.14 -7.48
C PRO A 69 1.31 12.30 -6.49
N GLY A 70 0.89 12.11 -5.23
CA GLY A 70 0.95 13.12 -4.18
C GLY A 70 2.21 13.03 -3.33
N GLU A 71 2.80 14.18 -3.01
CA GLU A 71 3.99 14.25 -2.14
C GLU A 71 3.74 13.74 -0.71
N THR A 72 2.48 13.67 -0.29
CA THR A 72 2.07 13.24 1.05
C THR A 72 1.64 11.77 1.11
N ASP A 73 1.57 11.06 -0.01
CA ASP A 73 0.86 9.78 -0.12
C ASP A 73 1.39 8.69 0.81
N MET A 74 2.70 8.73 1.04
CA MET A 74 3.44 7.75 1.84
C MET A 74 4.16 8.38 3.03
N VAL A 75 3.92 9.66 3.33
CA VAL A 75 4.60 10.36 4.44
C VAL A 75 4.25 9.69 5.77
N ASP A 76 2.98 9.37 5.99
CA ASP A 76 2.52 8.79 7.26
C ASP A 76 2.63 7.25 7.31
N ARG A 77 3.37 6.65 6.37
CA ARG A 77 3.49 5.19 6.21
C ARG A 77 3.95 4.48 7.48
N ALA A 78 4.88 5.07 8.23
CA ALA A 78 5.40 4.48 9.47
C ALA A 78 4.36 4.45 10.61
N LEU A 79 3.26 5.20 10.48
CA LEU A 79 2.09 5.07 11.35
C LEU A 79 1.08 4.04 10.81
N GLY A 80 1.38 3.40 9.68
CA GLY A 80 0.46 2.56 8.92
C GLY A 80 -0.70 3.34 8.29
N ILE A 81 -0.50 4.64 8.04
CA ILE A 81 -1.46 5.53 7.38
C ILE A 81 -0.96 5.79 5.95
N TYR A 82 -1.88 5.75 4.99
CA TYR A 82 -1.60 5.86 3.57
C TYR A 82 -2.62 6.81 2.92
N GLN A 83 -2.22 7.54 1.88
CA GLN A 83 -3.13 8.40 1.10
C GLN A 83 -3.14 8.07 -0.40
N VAL A 84 -2.66 6.88 -0.78
CA VAL A 84 -2.58 6.52 -2.21
C VAL A 84 -3.97 6.58 -2.87
N PRO A 85 -4.10 7.07 -4.12
CA PRO A 85 -5.40 7.44 -4.70
C PRO A 85 -6.42 6.30 -4.79
N VAL A 86 -5.96 5.06 -4.86
CA VAL A 86 -6.79 3.86 -5.00
C VAL A 86 -7.47 3.43 -3.70
N LEU A 87 -7.12 4.03 -2.55
CA LEU A 87 -7.82 3.76 -1.29
C LEU A 87 -9.23 4.37 -1.32
N PRO A 88 -10.24 3.67 -0.76
CA PRO A 88 -11.62 4.14 -0.76
C PRO A 88 -11.88 5.25 0.27
N TYR A 89 -10.84 5.74 0.94
CA TYR A 89 -10.87 6.81 1.93
C TYR A 89 -9.57 7.60 1.88
N LYS A 90 -9.62 8.81 2.43
CA LYS A 90 -8.46 9.63 2.75
C LYS A 90 -8.46 9.93 4.24
N THR A 91 -7.28 10.17 4.78
CA THR A 91 -7.09 10.50 6.19
C THR A 91 -6.50 11.90 6.32
N THR A 92 -6.90 12.68 7.31
CA THR A 92 -6.28 13.97 7.62
C THR A 92 -5.92 13.99 9.09
N LEU A 93 -4.66 14.30 9.39
CA LEU A 93 -4.19 14.48 10.76
C LEU A 93 -4.55 15.91 11.19
N VAL A 94 -5.51 16.06 12.11
CA VAL A 94 -5.96 17.36 12.61
C VAL A 94 -5.20 17.72 13.89
N GLY A 95 -4.70 18.95 13.99
CA GLY A 95 -3.96 19.39 15.19
C GLY A 95 -2.56 18.75 15.32
N VAL A 96 -2.02 18.20 14.23
CA VAL A 96 -0.68 17.62 14.19
C VAL A 96 0.15 18.38 13.15
N ASP A 97 1.25 18.99 13.60
CA ASP A 97 2.22 19.58 12.69
C ASP A 97 3.21 18.50 12.22
N ARG A 98 3.51 18.48 10.92
CA ARG A 98 4.37 17.48 10.29
C ARG A 98 5.57 18.14 9.64
N ARG A 99 6.75 17.71 10.05
CA ARG A 99 8.00 18.07 9.39
C ARG A 99 8.60 16.87 8.68
N VAL A 100 8.61 16.90 7.35
CA VAL A 100 9.16 15.84 6.51
C VAL A 100 10.58 16.20 6.08
N CYS A 101 11.52 15.27 6.29
CA CYS A 101 12.89 15.37 5.82
C CYS A 101 13.21 14.14 4.98
N ARG A 102 13.61 14.34 3.72
CA ARG A 102 14.00 13.26 2.80
C ARG A 102 15.52 13.28 2.62
N ARG A 103 16.16 12.13 2.82
CA ARG A 103 17.61 11.95 2.74
C ARG A 103 17.91 10.73 1.87
N GLY A 104 18.09 10.94 0.57
CA GLY A 104 18.23 9.84 -0.38
C GLY A 104 16.97 8.97 -0.39
N GLN A 105 17.10 7.70 -0.03
CA GLN A 105 15.98 6.73 0.05
C GLN A 105 15.30 6.71 1.43
N GLU A 106 15.77 7.50 2.39
CA GLU A 106 15.17 7.61 3.72
C GLU A 106 14.16 8.77 3.77
N THR A 107 12.99 8.51 4.34
CA THR A 107 12.00 9.53 4.71
C THR A 107 11.85 9.56 6.21
N VAL A 108 12.12 10.71 6.79
CA VAL A 108 11.99 10.99 8.22
C VAL A 108 10.82 11.95 8.42
N VAL A 109 9.94 11.65 9.36
CA VAL A 109 8.81 12.50 9.71
C VAL A 109 8.81 12.77 11.20
N GLU A 110 8.83 14.04 11.58
CA GLU A 110 8.56 14.48 12.94
C GLU A 110 7.09 14.94 13.03
N TYR A 111 6.36 14.39 14.00
CA TYR A 111 4.98 14.75 14.29
C TYR A 111 4.95 15.50 15.62
N ARG A 112 4.42 16.72 15.60
CA ARG A 112 4.31 17.57 16.79
C ARG A 112 2.84 17.70 17.16
N THR A 113 2.55 17.40 18.43
CA THR A 113 1.22 17.48 19.03
C THR A 113 1.29 18.30 20.32
N PRO A 114 0.14 18.71 20.90
CA PRO A 114 0.12 19.34 22.22
C PRO A 114 0.68 18.46 23.35
N LEU A 115 0.68 17.13 23.19
CA LEU A 115 1.16 16.18 24.21
C LEU A 115 2.66 15.86 24.08
N GLY A 116 3.31 16.33 23.02
CA GLY A 116 4.71 16.03 22.75
C GLY A 116 4.97 15.79 21.27
N SER A 117 6.16 15.28 20.96
CA SER A 117 6.58 15.02 19.59
C SER A 117 7.18 13.62 19.46
N ILE A 118 6.86 12.95 18.36
CA ILE A 118 7.45 11.67 17.98
C ILE A 118 8.08 11.79 16.60
N ARG A 119 9.01 10.88 16.31
CA ARG A 119 9.71 10.81 15.03
C ARG A 119 9.59 9.41 14.48
N THR A 120 9.39 9.30 13.18
CA THR A 120 9.43 8.04 12.45
C THR A 120 10.40 8.13 11.29
N ALA A 121 10.94 7.00 10.87
CA ALA A 121 11.78 6.93 9.68
C ALA A 121 11.48 5.65 8.88
N THR A 122 11.45 5.80 7.57
CA THR A 122 11.35 4.67 6.64
C THR A 122 12.43 4.75 5.57
N VAL A 123 12.82 3.59 5.04
CA VAL A 123 13.85 3.50 4.00
C VAL A 123 13.47 2.44 2.96
N PHE A 124 13.81 2.70 1.71
CA PHE A 124 13.97 1.65 0.71
C PHE A 124 15.46 1.31 0.60
N THR A 125 15.83 0.04 0.75
CA THR A 125 17.18 -0.38 0.38
C THR A 125 17.26 -0.66 -1.12
N GLU A 126 18.47 -0.70 -1.67
CA GLU A 126 18.66 -1.07 -3.08
C GLU A 126 18.13 -2.50 -3.36
N GLU A 127 18.32 -3.43 -2.42
CA GLU A 127 17.78 -4.80 -2.52
C GLU A 127 16.26 -4.82 -2.58
N MET A 128 15.58 -4.00 -1.78
CA MET A 128 14.13 -3.87 -1.81
C MET A 128 13.65 -3.33 -3.16
N LEU A 129 14.33 -2.33 -3.71
CA LEU A 129 13.98 -1.76 -5.01
C LEU A 129 14.25 -2.76 -6.15
N ALA A 130 15.38 -3.47 -6.10
CA ALA A 130 15.74 -4.50 -7.07
C ALA A 130 14.78 -5.71 -7.04
N SER A 131 14.19 -6.01 -5.88
CA SER A 131 13.13 -7.04 -5.76
C SER A 131 11.73 -6.53 -6.13
N GLY A 132 11.59 -5.25 -6.46
CA GLY A 132 10.31 -4.65 -6.82
C GLY A 132 9.37 -4.43 -5.64
N ALA A 133 9.89 -4.28 -4.43
CA ALA A 133 9.08 -3.94 -3.25
C ALA A 133 8.44 -2.55 -3.41
N SER A 134 7.16 -2.42 -3.05
CA SER A 134 6.46 -1.12 -3.03
C SER A 134 6.33 -0.51 -1.64
N ILE A 135 6.73 -1.22 -0.59
CA ILE A 135 6.62 -0.78 0.79
C ILE A 135 8.01 -0.62 1.38
N SER A 136 8.28 0.55 1.96
CA SER A 136 9.53 0.85 2.68
C SER A 136 9.62 0.10 4.00
N TRP A 137 10.84 -0.16 4.46
CA TRP A 137 11.14 -0.68 5.78
C TRP A 137 11.07 0.45 6.82
N ILE A 138 10.58 0.17 8.03
CA ILE A 138 10.55 1.15 9.13
C ILE A 138 11.87 1.05 9.90
N THR A 139 12.67 2.11 9.89
CA THR A 139 13.94 2.19 10.62
C THR A 139 13.81 2.86 11.97
N GLU A 140 12.78 3.69 12.16
CA GLU A 140 12.45 4.32 13.44
C GLU A 140 10.93 4.29 13.64
N HIS A 141 10.51 3.58 14.68
CA HIS A 141 9.11 3.43 15.08
C HIS A 141 8.63 4.62 15.92
N ALA A 142 7.32 4.87 15.87
CA ALA A 142 6.67 5.98 16.56
C ALA A 142 6.73 5.88 18.10
N ILE A 143 6.67 4.66 18.63
CA ILE A 143 6.68 4.37 20.06
C ILE A 143 8.02 3.72 20.42
N ARG A 144 8.84 4.43 21.19
CA ARG A 144 10.13 3.94 21.72
C ARG A 144 10.15 3.88 23.24
N GLU A 145 9.24 4.61 23.88
CA GLU A 145 9.09 4.69 25.32
C GLU A 145 7.61 4.93 25.71
N PRO A 146 7.22 4.67 26.97
CA PRO A 146 5.82 4.73 27.37
C PRO A 146 5.11 6.06 27.10
N ARG A 147 5.81 7.20 27.19
CA ARG A 147 5.20 8.54 26.92
C ARG A 147 4.77 8.72 25.46
N ASP A 148 5.37 8.01 24.52
CA ASP A 148 5.03 8.12 23.10
C ASP A 148 3.62 7.61 22.81
N LEU A 149 3.09 6.72 23.67
CA LEU A 149 1.72 6.21 23.56
C LEU A 149 0.68 7.34 23.62
N GLU A 150 0.91 8.37 24.43
CA GLU A 150 0.00 9.51 24.53
C GLU A 150 0.05 10.38 23.28
N VAL A 151 1.25 10.62 22.74
CA VAL A 151 1.44 11.38 21.50
C VAL A 151 0.81 10.66 20.31
N VAL A 152 1.06 9.36 20.17
CA VAL A 152 0.48 8.53 19.12
C VAL A 152 -1.04 8.41 19.31
N GLY A 153 -1.50 8.22 20.54
CA GLY A 153 -2.93 8.21 20.88
C GLY A 153 -3.62 9.51 20.49
N TYR A 154 -2.97 10.66 20.68
CA TYR A 154 -3.47 11.95 20.22
C TYR A 154 -3.62 11.98 18.69
N ILE A 155 -2.57 11.57 17.95
CA ILE A 155 -2.60 11.54 16.47
C ILE A 155 -3.80 10.73 15.99
N PHE A 156 -3.97 9.50 16.48
CA PHE A 156 -5.06 8.62 16.06
C PHE A 156 -6.45 9.14 16.48
N SER A 157 -6.58 9.75 17.66
CA SER A 157 -7.85 10.32 18.14
C SER A 157 -8.28 11.59 17.39
N HIS A 158 -7.35 12.25 16.68
CA HIS A 158 -7.60 13.46 15.89
C HIS A 158 -7.50 13.20 14.37
N LEU A 159 -7.60 11.94 13.94
CA LEU A 159 -7.74 11.62 12.52
C LEU A 159 -9.15 11.96 12.04
N LYS A 160 -9.23 12.68 10.93
CA LYS A 160 -10.44 12.75 10.11
C LYS A 160 -10.33 11.74 8.98
N VAL A 161 -11.29 10.83 8.88
CA VAL A 161 -11.38 9.87 7.78
C VAL A 161 -12.57 10.23 6.92
N GLU A 162 -12.34 10.42 5.63
CA GLU A 162 -13.38 10.82 4.67
C GLU A 162 -13.41 9.85 3.50
N PRO A 163 -14.59 9.50 2.95
CA PRO A 163 -14.68 8.70 1.73
C PRO A 163 -13.94 9.36 0.55
N GLN A 164 -13.28 8.54 -0.26
CA GLN A 164 -12.63 8.94 -1.51
C GLN A 164 -12.73 7.77 -2.48
N LEU A 165 -13.73 7.77 -3.36
CA LEU A 165 -14.06 6.58 -4.16
C LEU A 165 -13.56 6.66 -5.60
N GLU A 166 -13.15 7.84 -6.07
CA GLU A 166 -12.85 8.10 -7.46
C GLU A 166 -11.74 7.18 -8.00
N GLY A 167 -10.60 7.11 -7.29
CA GLY A 167 -9.46 6.29 -7.68
C GLY A 167 -9.76 4.79 -7.60
N TYR A 168 -10.42 4.34 -6.53
CA TYR A 168 -10.88 2.95 -6.40
C TYR A 168 -11.81 2.55 -7.55
N LEU A 169 -12.81 3.37 -7.87
CA LEU A 169 -13.77 3.10 -8.94
C LEU A 169 -13.11 3.14 -10.32
N ALA A 170 -12.12 4.02 -10.53
CA ALA A 170 -11.34 4.04 -11.76
C ALA A 170 -10.54 2.74 -11.95
N LEU A 171 -9.82 2.30 -10.91
CA LEU A 171 -9.09 1.03 -10.94
C LEU A 171 -10.05 -0.15 -11.17
N ARG A 172 -11.20 -0.18 -10.50
CA ARG A 172 -12.21 -1.23 -10.69
C ARG A 172 -12.71 -1.30 -12.13
N ARG A 173 -12.95 -0.16 -12.79
CA ARG A 173 -13.32 -0.11 -14.21
C ARG A 173 -12.20 -0.64 -15.10
N GLN A 174 -10.96 -0.27 -14.81
CA GLN A 174 -9.78 -0.68 -15.58
C GLN A 174 -9.55 -2.20 -15.49
N VAL A 175 -9.66 -2.77 -14.28
CA VAL A 175 -9.52 -4.21 -14.04
C VAL A 175 -10.64 -4.99 -14.75
N GLY A 176 -11.88 -4.51 -14.65
CA GLY A 176 -13.03 -5.12 -15.32
C GLY A 176 -13.16 -6.61 -14.99
N GLU A 177 -13.23 -7.44 -16.03
CA GLU A 177 -13.41 -8.89 -15.90
C GLU A 177 -12.13 -9.69 -15.62
N ARG A 178 -10.97 -9.02 -15.58
CA ARG A 178 -9.66 -9.64 -15.30
C ARG A 178 -9.50 -10.04 -13.83
N GLY A 179 -10.33 -9.53 -12.92
CA GLY A 179 -10.20 -9.83 -11.50
C GLY A 179 -11.15 -9.02 -10.61
N ILE A 180 -10.79 -8.95 -9.33
CA ILE A 180 -11.49 -8.12 -8.34
C ILE A 180 -10.53 -7.06 -7.79
N VAL A 181 -11.08 -5.90 -7.42
CA VAL A 181 -10.35 -4.83 -6.73
C VAL A 181 -10.80 -4.79 -5.28
N VAL A 182 -9.89 -5.05 -4.36
CA VAL A 182 -10.17 -5.02 -2.92
C VAL A 182 -9.98 -3.60 -2.41
N GLY A 183 -10.97 -3.08 -1.71
CA GLY A 183 -10.85 -1.81 -0.98
C GLY A 183 -9.90 -2.02 0.20
N TYR A 184 -8.64 -1.67 0.03
CA TYR A 184 -7.63 -1.78 1.08
C TYR A 184 -7.90 -0.75 2.19
N ALA A 185 -7.82 -1.18 3.45
CA ALA A 185 -8.01 -0.32 4.61
C ALA A 185 -6.87 -0.42 5.63
N SER A 186 -6.44 -1.63 5.98
CA SER A 186 -5.28 -1.83 6.82
C SER A 186 -4.59 -3.13 6.48
N GLY A 187 -3.28 -3.18 6.72
CA GLY A 187 -2.45 -4.37 6.61
C GLY A 187 -2.38 -5.19 7.90
N ALA A 188 -3.11 -4.80 8.94
CA ALA A 188 -3.21 -5.50 10.22
C ALA A 188 -4.63 -6.04 10.43
N ALA A 189 -4.78 -7.18 11.11
CA ALA A 189 -6.11 -7.77 11.34
C ALA A 189 -6.86 -7.13 12.51
N CYS A 190 -6.16 -6.42 13.40
CA CYS A 190 -6.76 -5.71 14.53
C CYS A 190 -5.83 -4.59 15.07
N PRO A 191 -6.33 -3.69 15.94
CA PRO A 191 -5.53 -2.57 16.46
C PRO A 191 -4.24 -2.99 17.18
N ILE A 192 -4.25 -4.06 17.98
CA ILE A 192 -3.04 -4.50 18.67
C ILE A 192 -1.97 -5.01 17.69
N GLN A 193 -2.38 -5.71 16.63
CA GLN A 193 -1.45 -6.12 15.57
C GLN A 193 -0.91 -4.93 14.79
N HIS A 194 -1.70 -3.86 14.62
CA HIS A 194 -1.22 -2.62 14.00
C HIS A 194 -0.15 -1.95 14.86
N ILE A 195 -0.40 -1.84 16.17
CA ILE A 195 0.57 -1.29 17.13
C ILE A 195 1.87 -2.09 17.07
N MET A 196 1.80 -3.42 17.20
CA MET A 196 2.95 -4.32 17.20
C MET A 196 3.73 -4.31 15.88
N LYS A 197 3.06 -4.14 14.74
CA LYS A 197 3.69 -4.21 13.42
C LYS A 197 4.27 -2.88 12.96
N GLU A 198 3.52 -1.80 13.12
CA GLU A 198 3.85 -0.51 12.52
C GLU A 198 4.45 0.46 13.56
N LEU A 199 3.95 0.46 14.80
CA LEU A 199 4.17 1.57 15.73
C LEU A 199 5.28 1.34 16.74
N MET A 200 5.67 0.09 17.01
CA MET A 200 6.72 -0.26 17.97
C MET A 200 7.57 -1.42 17.46
N PRO A 201 8.85 -1.54 17.89
CA PRO A 201 9.64 -2.73 17.63
C PRO A 201 9.02 -3.95 18.31
N LEU A 202 9.11 -5.10 17.64
CA LEU A 202 8.74 -6.41 18.19
C LEU A 202 9.79 -6.95 19.16
#